data_AF-A0A934AIU7-F1
#
_entry.id   AF-A0A934AIU7-F1
#
_cell.length_a   1.000
_cell.length_b   1.000
_cell.length_c   1.000
_cell.angle_alpha   90.00
_cell.angle_beta   90.00
_cell.angle_gamma   90.00
#
_symmetry.space_group_name_H-M   'P 1'
#
loop_
_entity.id
_entity.type
_entity.pdbx_description
1 polymer ?
#
loop_
_entity_poly.entity_id
_entity_poly.type
_entity_poly.pdbx_seq_one_letter_code
_entity_poly.pdbx_strand_id
1 'polypeptide(L)'
;MKKKALRGFTLIELLVVVLIIGILAAIAVPQYFKVVEKGKFAESMQWLSGLKGAQERYLAKNGTYASGAIAATTFDVNLGTMKYFTGSDLTQTTTPSWLLTLTRKTPTPAVYGAYVVTYIAPPGTISCSVQACTDDLLP
;
A
#
# COMPACT_ATOMS: atom_id res chain seq x y z
N MET A 1 -26.94 47.55 -36.56
CA MET A 1 -26.73 46.44 -35.61
C MET A 1 -25.57 45.58 -36.09
N LYS A 2 -24.41 45.58 -35.42
CA LYS A 2 -23.26 44.75 -35.80
C LYS A 2 -23.54 43.29 -35.40
N LYS A 3 -23.74 42.39 -36.36
CA LYS A 3 -23.87 40.95 -36.09
C LYS A 3 -22.54 40.45 -35.53
N LYS A 4 -22.52 40.01 -34.27
CA LYS A 4 -21.40 39.24 -33.73
C LYS A 4 -21.36 37.92 -34.50
N ALA A 5 -20.27 37.65 -35.20
CA ALA A 5 -20.04 36.33 -35.79
C ALA A 5 -19.88 35.31 -34.64
N LEU A 6 -20.74 34.29 -34.61
CA LEU A 6 -20.53 33.15 -33.72
C LEU A 6 -19.31 32.39 -34.23
N ARG A 7 -18.20 32.46 -33.48
CA ARG A 7 -17.02 31.62 -33.70
C ARG A 7 -17.36 30.22 -33.18
N GLY A 8 -17.61 29.28 -34.09
CA GLY A 8 -17.73 27.86 -33.76
C GLY A 8 -16.36 27.19 -33.69
N PHE A 9 -16.25 26.14 -32.87
CA PHE A 9 -15.11 25.23 -32.88
C PHE A 9 -15.09 24.41 -34.18
N THR A 10 -13.91 24.20 -34.74
CA THR A 10 -13.73 23.32 -35.89
C THR A 10 -13.65 21.85 -35.44
N LEU A 11 -14.14 20.92 -36.27
CA LEU A 11 -14.01 19.49 -36.00
C LEU A 11 -12.54 19.04 -35.93
N ILE A 12 -11.65 19.72 -36.67
CA ILE A 12 -10.22 19.42 -36.66
C ILE A 12 -9.55 19.85 -35.36
N GLU A 13 -9.95 20.99 -34.77
CA GLU A 13 -9.49 21.41 -33.44
C GLU A 13 -9.86 20.38 -32.38
N LEU A 14 -11.09 19.86 -32.42
CA LEU A 14 -11.52 18.83 -31.47
C LEU A 14 -10.75 17.51 -31.68
N LEU A 15 -10.47 17.12 -32.91
CA LEU A 15 -9.75 15.88 -33.23
C LEU A 15 -8.32 15.91 -32.67
N VAL A 16 -7.58 17.01 -32.91
CA VAL A 16 -6.21 17.16 -32.41
C VAL A 16 -6.18 17.18 -30.87
N VAL A 17 -7.14 17.82 -30.23
CA VAL A 17 -7.23 17.85 -28.76
C VAL A 17 -7.44 16.45 -28.18
N VAL A 18 -8.38 15.67 -28.71
CA VAL A 18 -8.62 14.30 -28.23
C VAL A 18 -7.41 13.40 -28.49
N LEU A 19 -6.70 13.60 -29.60
CA LEU A 19 -5.46 12.87 -29.90
C LEU A 19 -4.38 13.16 -28.85
N ILE A 20 -4.16 14.43 -28.50
CA ILE A 20 -3.16 14.82 -27.48
C ILE A 20 -3.55 14.25 -26.11
N ILE A 21 -4.82 14.38 -25.70
CA ILE A 21 -5.31 13.82 -24.43
C ILE A 21 -5.17 12.29 -24.41
N GLY A 22 -5.41 11.62 -25.53
CA GLY A 22 -5.24 10.16 -25.66
C GLY A 22 -3.82 9.70 -25.39
N ILE A 23 -2.82 10.39 -25.96
CA ILE A 23 -1.39 10.08 -25.74
C ILE A 23 -1.01 10.32 -24.27
N LEU A 24 -1.43 11.45 -23.69
CA LEU A 24 -1.15 11.77 -22.29
C LEU A 24 -1.80 10.75 -21.34
N ALA A 25 -3.05 10.36 -21.60
CA ALA A 25 -3.78 9.41 -20.77
C ALA A 25 -3.14 8.01 -20.77
N ALA A 26 -2.63 7.55 -21.92
CA ALA A 26 -1.98 6.24 -22.03
C ALA A 26 -0.77 6.09 -21.09
N ILE A 27 -0.03 7.17 -20.85
CA ILE A 27 1.14 7.18 -19.96
C ILE A 27 0.74 7.51 -18.52
N ALA A 28 -0.16 8.47 -18.33
CA ALA A 28 -0.52 8.98 -17.00
C ALA A 28 -1.34 7.98 -16.17
N VAL A 29 -2.25 7.24 -16.80
CA VAL A 29 -3.15 6.31 -16.10
C VAL A 29 -2.41 5.21 -15.32
N PRO A 30 -1.46 4.43 -15.91
CA PRO A 30 -0.74 3.42 -15.15
C PRO A 30 0.12 4.02 -14.02
N GLN A 31 0.70 5.21 -14.24
CA GLN A 31 1.49 5.90 -13.22
C GLN A 31 0.63 6.37 -12.04
N TYR A 32 -0.56 6.91 -12.31
CA TYR A 32 -1.50 7.34 -11.28
C TYR A 32 -1.88 6.17 -10.35
N PHE A 33 -2.20 5.00 -10.91
CA PHE A 33 -2.54 3.84 -10.09
C PHE A 33 -1.39 3.36 -9.21
N LYS A 34 -0.14 3.44 -9.68
CA LYS A 34 1.05 3.12 -8.86
C LYS A 34 1.18 4.06 -7.67
N VAL A 35 0.98 5.37 -7.86
CA VAL A 35 1.06 6.37 -6.76
C VAL A 35 -0.04 6.13 -5.73
N VAL A 36 -1.27 5.86 -6.19
CA VAL A 36 -2.38 5.54 -5.29
C VAL A 36 -2.08 4.27 -4.47
N GLU A 37 -1.50 3.25 -5.09
CA GLU A 37 -1.14 2.01 -4.39
C GLU A 37 -0.01 2.21 -3.36
N LYS A 38 1.01 3.02 -3.68
CA LYS A 38 2.02 3.45 -2.69
C LYS A 38 1.40 4.16 -1.49
N GLY A 39 0.40 5.01 -1.74
CA GLY A 39 -0.36 5.67 -0.67
C GLY A 39 -1.09 4.69 0.25
N LYS A 40 -1.67 3.62 -0.32
CA LYS A 40 -2.27 2.54 0.49
C LYS A 40 -1.22 1.75 1.26
N PHE A 41 -0.06 1.49 0.67
CA PHE A 41 1.04 0.82 1.35
C PHE A 41 1.60 1.65 2.51
N ALA A 42 1.60 2.98 2.41
CA ALA A 42 1.99 3.84 3.53
C ALA A 42 1.13 3.64 4.79
N GLU A 43 -0.17 3.31 4.63
CA GLU A 43 -1.05 2.94 5.75
C GLU A 43 -0.50 1.73 6.52
N SER A 44 -0.07 0.69 5.80
CA SER A 44 0.45 -0.53 6.42
C SER A 44 1.80 -0.30 7.11
N MET A 45 2.64 0.57 6.55
CA MET A 45 3.92 0.96 7.17
C MET A 45 3.73 1.76 8.46
N GLN A 46 2.75 2.65 8.51
CA GLN A 46 2.40 3.37 9.73
C GLN A 46 1.92 2.41 10.82
N TRP A 47 1.03 1.48 10.46
CA TRP A 47 0.52 0.45 11.35
C TRP A 47 1.65 -0.46 11.88
N LEU A 48 2.56 -0.87 10.99
CA LEU A 48 3.72 -1.69 11.30
C LEU A 48 4.69 -0.99 12.25
N SER A 49 4.89 0.32 12.10
CA SER A 49 5.75 1.11 12.99
C SER A 49 5.23 1.10 14.43
N GLY A 50 3.91 1.22 14.61
CA GLY A 50 3.28 1.08 15.92
C GLY A 50 3.46 -0.32 16.51
N LEU A 51 3.33 -1.36 15.68
CA LEU A 51 3.55 -2.74 16.10
C LEU A 51 5.00 -3.00 16.51
N LYS A 52 5.97 -2.47 15.75
CA LYS A 52 7.41 -2.59 16.08
C LYS A 52 7.70 -2.02 17.45
N GLY A 53 7.20 -0.83 17.76
CA GLY A 53 7.35 -0.23 19.09
C GLY A 53 6.71 -1.08 20.20
N ALA A 54 5.57 -1.73 19.92
CA ALA A 54 4.94 -2.64 20.87
C ALA A 54 5.76 -3.93 21.09
N GLN A 55 6.35 -4.48 20.02
CA GLN A 55 7.25 -5.62 20.09
C GLN A 55 8.53 -5.32 20.88
N GLU A 56 9.12 -4.14 20.69
CA GLU A 56 10.28 -3.69 21.47
C GLU A 56 9.94 -3.55 22.96
N ARG A 57 8.78 -3.00 23.30
CA ARG A 57 8.29 -2.94 24.69
C ARG A 57 8.04 -4.32 25.28
N TYR A 58 7.47 -5.24 24.51
CA TYR A 58 7.24 -6.62 24.96
C TYR A 58 8.57 -7.35 25.20
N LEU A 59 9.54 -7.18 24.29
CA LEU A 59 10.90 -7.70 24.44
C LEU A 59 11.57 -7.18 25.72
N ALA A 60 11.45 -5.88 26.01
CA ALA A 60 12.02 -5.28 27.22
C ALA A 60 11.40 -5.84 28.51
N LYS A 61 10.12 -6.24 28.49
CA LYS A 61 9.43 -6.82 29.65
C LYS A 61 9.67 -8.32 29.81
N ASN A 62 9.66 -9.08 28.72
CA ASN A 62 9.60 -10.55 28.74
C ASN A 62 10.86 -11.24 28.20
N GLY A 63 11.85 -10.49 27.72
CA GLY A 63 13.10 -11.02 27.16
C GLY A 63 12.95 -11.73 25.81
N THR A 64 11.74 -11.77 25.24
CA THR A 64 11.45 -12.40 23.93
C THR A 64 10.41 -11.56 23.16
N TYR A 65 10.35 -11.70 21.84
CA TYR A 65 9.26 -11.13 21.05
C TYR A 65 7.98 -11.96 21.18
N ALA A 66 6.84 -11.28 21.16
CA ALA A 66 5.54 -11.94 21.23
C ALA A 66 5.16 -12.56 19.89
N SER A 67 4.51 -13.72 19.97
CA SER A 67 3.96 -14.49 18.86
C SER A 67 2.45 -14.67 19.02
N GLY A 68 1.77 -15.05 17.94
CA GLY A 68 0.33 -15.25 17.89
C GLY A 68 -0.45 -14.00 17.50
N ALA A 69 -1.72 -13.97 17.86
CA ALA A 69 -2.66 -12.94 17.43
C ALA A 69 -2.29 -11.55 17.97
N ILE A 70 -2.42 -10.55 17.10
CA ILE A 70 -2.15 -9.14 17.42
C ILE A 70 -3.38 -8.58 18.11
N ALA A 71 -3.51 -8.90 19.40
CA ALA A 71 -4.58 -8.42 20.26
C ALA A 71 -4.09 -7.31 21.17
N ALA A 72 -4.97 -6.33 21.43
CA ALA A 72 -4.69 -5.24 22.36
C ALA A 72 -4.32 -5.75 23.77
N THR A 73 -4.83 -6.92 24.16
CA THR A 73 -4.55 -7.58 25.44
C THR A 73 -3.11 -8.09 25.57
N THR A 74 -2.45 -8.42 24.45
CA THR A 74 -1.08 -8.97 24.46
C THR A 74 -0.03 -7.87 24.36
N PHE A 75 -0.33 -6.80 23.63
CA PHE A 75 0.65 -5.75 23.26
C PHE A 75 0.40 -4.40 23.92
N ASP A 76 -0.69 -4.26 24.68
CA ASP A 76 -1.12 -3.01 25.34
C ASP A 76 -1.09 -1.81 24.37
N VAL A 77 -1.46 -2.07 23.12
CA VAL A 77 -1.51 -1.09 22.04
C VAL A 77 -2.77 -1.34 21.21
N ASN A 78 -3.45 -0.27 20.84
CA ASN A 78 -4.49 -0.30 19.84
C ASN A 78 -3.94 0.31 18.55
N LEU A 79 -3.67 -0.55 17.56
CA LEU A 79 -3.12 -0.13 16.26
C LEU A 79 -4.23 0.25 15.26
N GLY A 80 -5.51 0.06 15.61
CA GLY A 80 -6.63 0.19 14.69
C GLY A 80 -6.66 -0.91 13.61
N THR A 81 -7.67 -0.87 12.76
CA THR A 81 -7.85 -1.80 11.64
C THR A 81 -7.37 -1.16 10.34
N MET A 82 -6.51 -1.85 9.60
CA MET A 82 -6.10 -1.41 8.26
C MET A 82 -7.24 -1.52 7.26
N LYS A 83 -7.45 -0.48 6.46
CA LYS A 83 -8.49 -0.46 5.43
C LYS A 83 -8.11 -1.33 4.24
N TYR A 84 -6.87 -1.20 3.75
CA TYR A 84 -6.44 -1.84 2.49
C TYR A 84 -5.68 -3.16 2.68
N PHE A 85 -5.31 -3.51 3.91
CA PHE A 85 -4.55 -4.72 4.21
C PHE A 85 -5.23 -5.55 5.31
N THR A 86 -4.95 -6.85 5.32
CA THR A 86 -5.23 -7.78 6.42
C THR A 86 -3.92 -8.33 6.94
N GLY A 87 -3.66 -8.24 8.24
CA GLY A 87 -2.51 -8.86 8.87
C GLY A 87 -2.78 -10.31 9.28
N SER A 88 -1.75 -11.15 9.18
CA SER A 88 -1.71 -12.47 9.80
C SER A 88 -1.29 -12.37 11.26
N ASP A 89 -1.35 -13.50 11.96
CA ASP A 89 -0.71 -13.67 13.27
C ASP A 89 0.81 -13.50 13.17
N LEU A 90 1.41 -13.10 14.29
CA LEU A 90 2.85 -12.97 14.43
C LEU A 90 3.50 -14.34 14.57
N THR A 91 4.51 -14.60 13.75
CA THR A 91 5.25 -15.85 13.80
C THR A 91 6.66 -15.57 14.30
N GLN A 92 7.13 -16.32 15.29
CA GLN A 92 8.53 -16.27 15.69
C GLN A 92 9.34 -17.08 14.68
N THR A 93 10.43 -16.53 14.13
CA THR A 93 11.21 -17.21 13.09
C THR A 93 12.49 -17.82 13.67
N THR A 94 13.38 -16.98 14.19
CA THR A 94 14.64 -17.37 14.86
C THR A 94 14.92 -16.42 16.01
N THR A 95 15.33 -16.87 17.19
CA THR A 95 15.48 -15.99 18.37
C THR A 95 16.67 -15.01 18.23
N PRO A 96 16.49 -13.68 18.42
CA PRO A 96 15.24 -12.95 18.60
C PRO A 96 14.77 -12.29 17.29
N SER A 97 13.77 -12.85 16.61
CA SER A 97 13.11 -12.28 15.42
C SER A 97 11.65 -12.71 15.33
N TRP A 98 10.85 -11.84 14.74
CA TRP A 98 9.43 -12.05 14.47
C TRP A 98 9.12 -11.68 13.03
N LEU A 99 8.09 -12.34 12.53
CA LEU A 99 7.59 -12.20 11.17
C LEU A 99 6.10 -11.84 11.20
N LEU A 100 5.74 -10.92 10.32
CA LEU A 100 4.35 -10.54 10.05
C LEU A 100 4.10 -10.62 8.56
N THR A 101 2.96 -11.18 8.17
CA THR A 101 2.51 -11.21 6.79
C THR A 101 1.28 -10.32 6.64
N LEU A 102 1.34 -9.36 5.72
CA LEU A 102 0.23 -8.49 5.35
C LEU A 102 -0.25 -8.85 3.96
N THR A 103 -1.53 -9.16 3.83
CA THR A 103 -2.18 -9.44 2.54
C THR A 103 -2.99 -8.24 2.12
N ARG A 104 -2.75 -7.75 0.89
CA ARG A 104 -3.49 -6.63 0.32
C ARG A 104 -4.91 -7.08 -0.06
N LYS A 105 -5.93 -6.38 0.46
CA LYS A 105 -7.33 -6.60 0.11
C LYS A 105 -7.58 -6.16 -1.33
N THR A 106 -8.30 -6.95 -2.11
CA THR A 106 -8.65 -6.64 -3.49
C THR A 106 -10.10 -6.17 -3.59
N PRO A 107 -10.38 -4.86 -3.69
CA PRO A 107 -11.69 -4.40 -4.09
C PRO A 107 -11.89 -4.67 -5.60
N THR A 108 -13.03 -5.25 -5.98
CA THR A 108 -13.41 -5.48 -7.39
C THR A 108 -14.06 -4.22 -7.99
N PRO A 109 -13.65 -3.75 -9.19
CA PRO A 109 -12.54 -4.22 -10.03
C PRO A 109 -11.18 -3.66 -9.56
N ALA A 110 -10.16 -4.54 -9.52
CA ALA A 110 -8.85 -4.20 -8.97
C ALA A 110 -7.82 -4.02 -10.09
N VAL A 111 -7.23 -2.82 -10.20
CA VAL A 111 -6.08 -2.57 -11.10
C VAL A 111 -4.85 -3.36 -10.65
N TYR A 112 -4.64 -3.45 -9.33
CA TYR A 112 -3.66 -4.34 -8.71
C TYR A 112 -4.36 -5.60 -8.20
N GLY A 113 -3.73 -6.76 -8.34
CA GLY A 113 -4.20 -8.01 -7.75
C GLY A 113 -3.98 -8.08 -6.23
N ALA A 114 -4.23 -9.26 -5.65
CA ALA A 114 -3.81 -9.53 -4.29
C ALA A 114 -2.29 -9.73 -4.28
N TYR A 115 -1.61 -9.13 -3.32
CA TYR A 115 -0.19 -9.36 -3.08
C TYR A 115 0.10 -9.40 -1.60
N VAL A 116 1.23 -10.02 -1.26
CA VAL A 116 1.61 -10.31 0.12
C VAL A 116 2.94 -9.63 0.43
N VAL A 117 2.96 -8.95 1.58
CA VAL A 117 4.11 -8.23 2.11
C VAL A 117 4.51 -8.91 3.41
N THR A 118 5.75 -9.36 3.50
CA THR A 118 6.30 -10.00 4.67
C THR A 118 7.28 -9.05 5.34
N TYR A 119 7.12 -8.86 6.64
CA TYR A 119 8.06 -8.11 7.46
C TYR A 119 8.78 -9.06 8.41
N ILE A 120 10.11 -8.95 8.48
CA ILE A 120 10.96 -9.72 9.38
C ILE A 120 11.82 -8.75 10.19
N ALA A 121 11.68 -8.77 11.51
CA ALA A 121 12.50 -7.95 12.40
C ALA A 121 13.00 -8.73 13.61
N PRO A 122 14.24 -8.48 14.05
CA PRO A 122 15.36 -7.77 13.40
C PRO A 122 15.94 -8.58 12.21
N PRO A 123 16.56 -7.94 11.19
CA PRO A 123 17.00 -6.54 11.10
C PRO A 123 15.94 -5.53 10.61
N GLY A 124 14.73 -5.96 10.24
CA GLY A 124 13.68 -5.08 9.72
C GLY A 124 13.54 -5.14 8.20
N THR A 125 13.74 -6.33 7.62
CA THR A 125 13.61 -6.57 6.19
C THR A 125 12.13 -6.64 5.81
N ILE A 126 11.74 -5.87 4.80
CA ILE A 126 10.44 -6.02 4.14
C ILE A 126 10.70 -6.77 2.83
N SER A 127 9.96 -7.85 2.61
CA SER A 127 9.95 -8.56 1.34
C SER A 127 8.54 -8.66 0.79
N CYS A 128 8.44 -8.71 -0.52
CA CYS A 128 7.17 -8.88 -1.21
C CYS A 128 7.19 -10.23 -1.93
N SER A 129 6.10 -10.99 -1.84
CA SER A 129 5.93 -12.19 -2.64
C SER A 129 4.78 -11.99 -3.63
N VAL A 130 4.99 -12.47 -4.87
CA VAL A 130 4.18 -12.39 -6.11
C VAL A 130 4.50 -11.24 -7.09
N GLN A 131 4.26 -11.52 -8.38
CA GLN A 131 4.52 -10.66 -9.56
C GLN A 131 3.80 -9.29 -9.55
N ALA A 132 2.80 -9.10 -8.68
CA ALA A 132 2.06 -7.84 -8.53
C ALA A 132 2.69 -6.87 -7.52
N CYS A 133 3.58 -7.34 -6.64
CA CYS A 133 4.40 -6.46 -5.82
C CYS A 133 5.79 -6.36 -6.45
N THR A 134 6.02 -5.31 -7.24
CA THR A 134 7.36 -4.95 -7.69
C THR A 134 8.08 -4.21 -6.57
N ASP A 135 9.40 -4.36 -6.42
CA ASP A 135 10.21 -3.62 -5.43
C ASP A 135 10.01 -2.10 -5.51
N ASP A 136 9.56 -1.66 -6.68
CA ASP A 136 9.11 -0.32 -7.02
C ASP A 136 7.93 0.22 -6.19
N LEU A 137 7.19 -0.65 -5.49
CA LEU A 137 6.11 -0.31 -4.54
C LEU A 137 6.60 -0.22 -3.09
N LEU A 138 7.79 -0.73 -2.80
CA LEU A 138 8.44 -0.61 -1.50
C LEU A 138 9.11 0.78 -1.38
N PRO A 139 9.22 1.33 -0.16
CA PRO A 139 10.00 2.55 0.10
C PRO A 139 11.51 2.32 -0.10
#